data_AF-A0A924S1T5-F1
#
_entry.id   AF-A0A924S1T5-F1
#
_cell.length_a   1.000
_cell.length_b   1.000
_cell.length_c   1.000
_cell.angle_alpha   90.00
_cell.angle_beta   90.00
_cell.angle_gamma   90.00
#
_symmetry.space_group_name_H-M   'P 1'
#
loop_
_entity.id
_entity.type
_entity.pdbx_description
1 polymer ?
#
loop_
_entity_poly.entity_id
_entity_poly.type
_entity_poly.pdbx_seq_one_letter_code
_entity_poly.pdbx_strand_id
1 'polypeptide(L)'
;EGALPPEILWRQKEQFSDGVGYGWIDGLKAYAAHYVSDAMMAQAPLRFPINTPQTKEAYWYRDIFDREFPGDACARTVPGGKSIACSSPAAIAWDPAFAAAADPSGRAVAGVHLAAV
;
A
#
# COMPACT_ATOMS: atom_id res chain seq x y z
N GLU A 1 37.53 1.24 14.44
CA GLU A 1 36.16 1.66 14.81
C GLU A 1 35.44 2.07 13.54
N GLY A 2 34.16 1.70 13.40
CA GLY A 2 33.36 1.95 12.18
C GLY A 2 32.76 3.35 12.14
N ALA A 3 32.19 3.73 10.99
CA ALA A 3 31.62 5.05 10.76
C ALA A 3 30.23 5.29 11.40
N LEU A 4 29.57 4.25 11.90
CA LEU A 4 28.22 4.32 12.47
C LEU A 4 28.20 3.79 13.91
N PRO A 5 27.40 4.39 14.80
CA PRO A 5 27.15 3.85 16.13
C PRO A 5 26.57 2.43 16.07
N PRO A 6 26.94 1.51 16.98
CA PRO A 6 26.44 0.12 16.98
C PRO A 6 24.91 0.02 16.95
N GLU A 7 24.20 0.90 17.65
CA GLU A 7 22.74 0.95 17.71
C GLU A 7 22.08 1.32 16.38
N ILE A 8 22.78 2.04 15.50
CA ILE A 8 22.33 2.33 14.13
C ILE A 8 22.72 1.20 13.20
N LEU A 9 23.95 0.69 13.35
CA LEU A 9 24.49 -0.39 12.52
C LEU A 9 23.66 -1.68 12.62
N TRP A 10 23.18 -2.00 13.83
CA TRP A 10 22.41 -3.20 14.14
C TRP A 10 20.92 -2.94 14.32
N ARG A 11 20.44 -1.76 13.94
CA ARG A 11 19.01 -1.43 14.04
C ARG A 11 18.19 -2.38 13.17
N GLN A 12 17.19 -2.99 13.76
CA GLN A 12 16.21 -3.79 13.02
C GLN A 12 15.52 -2.93 11.96
N LYS A 13 15.35 -3.50 10.76
CA LYS A 13 14.66 -2.81 9.67
C LYS A 13 13.19 -2.66 10.05
N GLU A 14 12.73 -1.42 10.09
CA GLU A 14 11.31 -1.09 10.18
C GLU A 14 10.72 -1.01 8.76
N GLN A 15 9.47 -1.42 8.60
CA GLN A 15 8.78 -1.26 7.33
C GLN A 15 8.52 0.25 7.09
N PHE A 16 8.66 0.70 5.83
CA PHE A 16 8.82 2.12 5.53
C PHE A 16 7.68 3.01 6.05
N SER A 17 6.44 2.55 6.02
CA SER A 17 5.30 3.33 6.51
C SER A 17 5.17 3.33 8.03
N ASP A 18 5.52 2.23 8.70
CA ASP A 18 5.53 2.18 10.18
C ASP A 18 6.71 2.98 10.77
N GLY A 19 7.81 3.09 10.04
CA GLY A 19 8.95 3.93 10.40
C GLY A 19 8.68 5.44 10.32
N VAL A 20 7.64 5.87 9.61
CA VAL A 20 7.15 7.26 9.60
C VAL A 20 6.25 7.52 10.81
N GLY A 21 5.45 6.54 11.19
CA GLY A 21 4.60 6.57 12.38
C GLY A 21 3.32 5.76 12.19
N TYR A 22 2.96 4.95 13.19
CA TYR A 22 1.85 4.00 13.11
C TYR A 22 0.49 4.60 12.72
N GLY A 23 0.26 5.89 13.00
CA GLY A 23 -0.99 6.59 12.64
C GLY A 23 -1.08 7.06 11.18
N TRP A 24 0.01 7.01 10.41
CA TRP A 24 0.05 7.56 9.05
C TRP A 24 -0.87 6.79 8.09
N ILE A 25 -0.70 5.47 8.02
CA ILE A 25 -1.51 4.60 7.14
C ILE A 25 -2.98 4.66 7.56
N ASP A 26 -3.25 4.61 8.87
CA ASP A 26 -4.61 4.63 9.39
C ASP A 26 -5.30 5.96 9.08
N GLY A 27 -4.56 7.08 9.12
CA GLY A 27 -5.03 8.39 8.68
C GLY A 27 -5.40 8.43 7.19
N LEU A 28 -4.57 7.86 6.31
CA LEU A 28 -4.87 7.77 4.87
C LEU A 28 -6.11 6.94 4.60
N LYS A 29 -6.24 5.77 5.24
CA LYS A 29 -7.43 4.91 5.14
C LYS A 29 -8.68 5.63 5.63
N ALA A 30 -8.61 6.33 6.76
CA ALA A 30 -9.74 7.08 7.32
C ALA A 30 -10.18 8.22 6.40
N TYR A 31 -9.23 8.99 5.87
CA TYR A 31 -9.53 10.06 4.92
C TYR A 31 -10.16 9.51 3.64
N ALA A 32 -9.60 8.46 3.06
CA ALA A 32 -10.14 7.83 1.87
C ALA A 32 -11.55 7.25 2.10
N ALA A 33 -11.81 6.70 3.30
CA ALA A 33 -13.13 6.19 3.67
C ALA A 33 -14.19 7.30 3.75
N HIS A 34 -13.79 8.51 4.13
CA HIS A 34 -14.65 9.70 4.12
C HIS A 34 -14.87 10.25 2.70
N TYR A 35 -13.82 10.29 1.88
CA TYR A 35 -13.87 10.84 0.52
C TYR A 35 -14.63 9.93 -0.47
N VAL A 36 -14.43 8.61 -0.38
CA VAL A 36 -15.00 7.64 -1.34
C VAL A 36 -16.21 6.93 -0.72
N SER A 37 -17.39 7.19 -1.28
CA SER A 37 -18.62 6.49 -0.88
C SER A 37 -18.69 5.06 -1.42
N ASP A 38 -19.55 4.24 -0.83
CA ASP A 38 -19.80 2.88 -1.33
C ASP A 38 -20.43 2.88 -2.72
N ALA A 39 -21.23 3.91 -3.04
CA ALA A 39 -21.77 4.11 -4.38
C ALA A 39 -20.67 4.41 -5.41
N MET A 40 -19.67 5.22 -5.05
CA MET A 40 -18.50 5.45 -5.91
C MET A 40 -17.73 4.16 -6.15
N MET A 41 -17.51 3.35 -5.12
CA MET A 41 -16.87 2.04 -5.24
C MET A 41 -17.68 1.07 -6.12
N ALA A 42 -19.01 1.04 -6.00
CA ALA A 42 -19.86 0.21 -6.84
C ALA A 42 -19.76 0.57 -8.33
N GLN A 43 -19.51 1.84 -8.65
CA GLN A 43 -19.32 2.34 -10.01
C GLN A 43 -17.86 2.28 -10.49
N ALA A 44 -16.92 1.85 -9.64
CA ALA A 44 -15.49 1.83 -9.97
C ALA A 44 -15.16 1.02 -11.24
N PRO A 45 -15.77 -0.15 -11.52
CA PRO A 45 -15.49 -0.90 -12.76
C PRO A 45 -15.91 -0.17 -14.03
N LEU A 46 -16.99 0.64 -13.94
CA LEU A 46 -17.46 1.44 -15.06
C LEU A 46 -16.56 2.66 -15.28
N ARG A 47 -16.17 3.33 -14.19
CA ARG A 47 -15.34 4.55 -14.24
C ARG A 47 -13.88 4.26 -14.58
N PHE A 48 -13.32 3.20 -14.01
CA PHE A 48 -11.90 2.83 -14.13
C PHE A 48 -11.78 1.39 -14.64
N PRO A 49 -12.06 1.13 -15.93
CA PRO A 49 -12.04 -0.22 -16.49
C PRO A 49 -10.63 -0.83 -16.54
N ILE A 50 -9.60 0.01 -16.62
CA ILE A 50 -8.19 -0.40 -16.55
C ILE A 50 -7.73 -0.29 -15.10
N ASN A 51 -7.23 -1.37 -14.50
CA ASN A 51 -6.76 -1.38 -13.11
C ASN A 51 -7.81 -0.84 -12.13
N THR A 52 -9.01 -1.43 -12.12
CA THR A 52 -10.10 -1.01 -11.23
C THR A 52 -9.66 -1.05 -9.76
N PRO A 53 -9.84 0.04 -8.98
CA PRO A 53 -9.45 0.07 -7.58
C PRO A 53 -10.27 -0.89 -6.74
N GLN A 54 -9.60 -1.61 -5.83
CA GLN A 54 -10.23 -2.62 -4.96
C GLN A 54 -10.51 -2.11 -3.55
N THR A 55 -9.98 -0.95 -3.19
CA THR A 55 -10.18 -0.29 -1.89
C THR A 55 -10.52 1.18 -2.10
N LYS A 56 -11.15 1.81 -1.10
CA LYS A 56 -11.43 3.25 -1.11
C LYS A 56 -10.16 4.10 -1.20
N GLU A 57 -9.09 3.66 -0.54
CA GLU A 57 -7.78 4.30 -0.63
C GLU A 57 -7.22 4.24 -2.06
N ALA A 58 -7.24 3.06 -2.70
CA ALA A 58 -6.82 2.92 -4.08
C ALA A 58 -7.70 3.73 -5.05
N TYR A 59 -9.01 3.82 -4.77
CA TYR A 59 -9.92 4.66 -5.55
C TYR A 59 -9.53 6.13 -5.44
N TRP A 60 -9.26 6.61 -4.24
CA TRP A 60 -8.86 8.00 -4.01
C TRP A 60 -7.58 8.36 -4.77
N TYR A 61 -6.55 7.50 -4.71
CA TYR A 61 -5.33 7.72 -5.49
C TYR A 61 -5.60 7.65 -6.99
N ARG A 62 -6.45 6.73 -7.45
CA ARG A 62 -6.82 6.61 -8.86
C ARG A 62 -7.59 7.82 -9.35
N ASP A 63 -8.48 8.39 -8.53
CA ASP A 63 -9.24 9.61 -8.83
C ASP A 63 -8.32 10.82 -8.99
N ILE A 64 -7.30 10.95 -8.13
CA ILE A 64 -6.25 11.96 -8.29
C ILE A 64 -5.48 11.72 -9.58
N PHE A 65 -4.97 10.50 -9.80
CA PHE A 65 -4.18 10.18 -11.00
C PHE A 65 -4.95 10.47 -12.28
N ASP A 66 -6.22 10.08 -12.37
CA ASP A 66 -7.06 10.26 -13.56
C ASP A 66 -7.37 11.74 -13.84
N ARG A 67 -7.42 12.58 -12.79
CA ARG A 67 -7.56 14.03 -12.94
C ARG A 67 -6.28 14.68 -13.48
N GLU A 68 -5.12 14.28 -12.97
CA GLU A 68 -3.84 14.88 -13.37
C GLU A 68 -3.29 14.30 -14.70
N PHE A 69 -3.60 13.02 -14.98
CA PHE A 69 -3.12 12.27 -16.14
C PHE A 69 -4.29 11.55 -16.85
N PRO A 70 -5.17 12.29 -17.52
CA PRO A 70 -6.37 11.72 -18.10
C PRO A 70 -6.08 10.78 -19.26
N GLY A 71 -6.82 9.66 -19.30
CA GLY A 71 -6.90 8.77 -20.45
C GLY A 71 -6.23 7.40 -20.28
N ASP A 72 -6.70 6.46 -21.10
CA ASP A 72 -6.32 5.04 -21.03
C ASP A 72 -4.82 4.80 -21.20
N ALA A 73 -4.14 5.60 -22.02
CA ALA A 73 -2.71 5.46 -22.26
C ALA A 73 -1.92 5.67 -20.96
N CYS A 74 -2.25 6.71 -20.19
CA CYS A 74 -1.67 6.99 -18.88
C CYS A 74 -2.02 5.89 -17.88
N ALA A 75 -3.29 5.45 -17.83
CA ALA A 75 -3.68 4.37 -16.93
C ALA A 75 -2.90 3.06 -17.17
N ARG A 76 -2.53 2.75 -18.42
CA ARG A 76 -1.76 1.56 -18.80
C ARG A 76 -0.27 1.66 -18.46
N THR A 77 0.28 2.84 -18.18
CA THR A 77 1.68 2.95 -17.73
C THR A 77 1.85 2.49 -16.28
N VAL A 78 0.77 2.43 -15.51
CA VAL A 78 0.78 1.92 -14.14
C VAL A 78 0.62 0.40 -14.16
N PRO A 79 1.59 -0.37 -13.64
CA PRO A 79 1.47 -1.83 -13.56
C PRO A 79 0.29 -2.23 -12.67
N GLY A 80 -0.60 -3.07 -13.19
CA GLY A 80 -1.70 -3.66 -12.44
C GLY A 80 -1.35 -4.98 -11.76
N GLY A 81 -2.25 -5.47 -10.91
CA GLY A 81 -2.15 -6.79 -10.27
C GLY A 81 -2.04 -6.74 -8.75
N LYS A 82 -1.92 -7.92 -8.12
CA LYS A 82 -1.75 -8.03 -6.67
C LYS A 82 -0.34 -7.59 -6.27
N SER A 83 -0.22 -6.76 -5.26
CA SER A 83 1.07 -6.35 -4.68
C SER A 83 1.03 -6.53 -3.16
N ILE A 84 2.22 -6.62 -2.54
CA ILE A 84 2.37 -6.59 -1.09
C ILE A 84 3.48 -5.63 -0.72
N ALA A 85 3.18 -4.67 0.16
CA ALA A 85 4.08 -3.56 0.50
C ALA A 85 4.73 -2.92 -0.75
N CYS A 86 6.06 -2.82 -0.77
CA CYS A 86 6.86 -2.26 -1.87
C CYS A 86 7.13 -3.25 -3.01
N SER A 87 6.47 -4.41 -3.02
CA SER A 87 6.85 -5.53 -3.87
C SER A 87 5.79 -5.89 -4.90
N SER A 88 6.25 -6.40 -6.04
CA SER A 88 5.41 -6.87 -7.14
C SER A 88 4.74 -8.22 -6.82
N PRO A 89 3.85 -8.74 -7.69
CA PRO A 89 3.28 -10.08 -7.52
C PRO A 89 4.34 -11.19 -7.33
N ALA A 90 5.58 -10.97 -7.79
CA ALA A 90 6.68 -11.90 -7.61
C ALA A 90 6.99 -12.17 -6.13
N ALA A 91 6.90 -11.15 -5.27
CA ALA A 91 7.17 -11.34 -3.84
C ALA A 91 6.06 -12.11 -3.11
N ILE A 92 4.82 -12.00 -3.59
CA ILE A 92 3.70 -12.83 -3.07
C ILE A 92 3.98 -14.31 -3.33
N ALA A 93 4.68 -14.65 -4.42
CA ALA A 93 5.02 -16.03 -4.75
C ALA A 93 6.21 -16.59 -3.94
N TRP A 94 6.93 -15.75 -3.19
CA TRP A 94 8.09 -16.19 -2.41
C TRP A 94 7.71 -16.82 -1.07
N ASP A 95 6.59 -16.41 -0.48
CA ASP A 95 6.10 -16.96 0.78
C ASP A 95 4.56 -17.06 0.77
N PRO A 96 3.98 -18.26 0.97
CA PRO A 96 2.54 -18.44 1.09
C PRO A 96 1.88 -17.55 2.16
N ALA A 97 2.59 -17.18 3.22
CA ALA A 97 2.08 -16.29 4.27
C ALA A 97 1.78 -14.87 3.75
N PHE A 98 2.54 -14.38 2.76
CA PHE A 98 2.30 -13.08 2.14
C PHE A 98 1.03 -13.05 1.28
N ALA A 99 0.62 -14.20 0.73
CA ALA A 99 -0.63 -14.28 -0.03
C ALA A 99 -1.88 -14.04 0.85
N ALA A 100 -1.79 -14.33 2.16
CA ALA A 100 -2.87 -14.18 3.11
C ALA A 100 -2.85 -12.85 3.89
N ALA A 101 -1.76 -12.07 3.79
CA ALA A 101 -1.53 -10.87 4.60
C ALA A 101 -1.26 -9.63 3.74
N ALA A 102 -2.21 -9.26 2.88
CA ALA A 102 -2.14 -8.05 2.05
C ALA A 102 -2.38 -6.76 2.88
N ASP A 103 -1.48 -6.45 3.81
CA ASP A 103 -1.43 -5.16 4.51
C ASP A 103 -0.23 -4.36 3.98
N PRO A 104 -0.41 -3.08 3.59
CA PRO A 104 0.70 -2.20 3.29
C PRO A 104 1.58 -1.87 4.51
N SER A 105 1.13 -2.15 5.74
CA SER A 105 1.95 -1.99 6.96
C SER A 105 2.92 -3.16 7.20
N GLY A 106 4.00 -2.93 7.95
CA GLY A 106 4.94 -3.96 8.39
C GLY A 106 4.35 -4.93 9.40
N ARG A 107 3.21 -4.60 10.00
CA ARG A 107 2.48 -5.45 10.96
C ARG A 107 2.03 -6.79 10.35
N ALA A 108 1.94 -6.89 9.02
CA ALA A 108 1.66 -8.15 8.33
C ALA A 108 2.77 -9.21 8.47
N VAL A 109 4.00 -8.82 8.82
CA VAL A 109 5.10 -9.78 9.07
C VAL A 109 5.10 -10.19 10.55
N ALA A 110 4.24 -11.16 10.88
CA ALA A 110 4.10 -11.66 12.24
C ALA A 110 5.44 -12.20 12.80
N GLY A 111 5.74 -11.86 14.07
CA GLY A 111 6.90 -12.39 14.79
C GLY A 111 8.20 -11.57 14.65
N VAL A 112 8.22 -10.52 13.83
CA VAL A 112 9.39 -9.66 13.65
C VAL A 112 9.34 -8.42 14.56
N HIS A 113 8.17 -7.81 14.76
CA HIS A 113 7.99 -6.63 15.61
C HIS A 113 7.13 -6.96 16.85
N LEU A 114 7.75 -7.54 17.88
CA LEU A 114 7.05 -7.90 19.14
C LEU A 114 6.65 -6.70 19.99
N ALA A 115 7.18 -5.51 19.69
CA ALA A 115 6.93 -4.26 20.43
C ALA A 115 5.95 -3.30 19.73
N ALA A 116 5.46 -3.65 18.54
CA ALA A 116 4.45 -2.85 17.85
C ALA A 116 3.07 -3.13 18.48
N VAL A 117 2.70 -2.33 19.47
CA VAL A 117 1.34 -2.25 20.04
C VAL A 117 0.59 -1.13 19.35
#